data_AF-A0AAV2E6F9-F1
#
_entry.id   AF-A0AAV2E6F9-F1
#
_cell.length_a   1.000
_cell.length_b   1.000
_cell.length_c   1.000
_cell.angle_alpha   90.00
_cell.angle_beta   90.00
_cell.angle_gamma   90.00
#
_symmetry.space_group_name_H-M   'P 1'
#
loop_
_entity.id
_entity.type
_entity.pdbx_description
1 polymer ?
#
loop_
_entity_poly.entity_id
_entity_poly.type
_entity_poly.pdbx_seq_one_letter_code
_entity_poly.pdbx_strand_id
1 'polypeptide(L)'
;MDLWLSSLKSKAIQDGLCFPLLIDITEEAELHVPNCFSTLPDELKLGIMARLPAEALARMECVCAGLRSLSASSNQLWEAKYCEVFGKVVVAEAGSSSSVEKNWKKRFTRRAERKMKLAIEQERRAGVQ
;
A
#
# COMPACT_ATOMS: atom_id res chain seq x y z
N MET A 1 25.76 -12.29 20.37
CA MET A 1 25.05 -11.01 20.54
C MET A 1 25.51 -9.96 19.50
N ASP A 2 26.31 -10.37 18.53
CA ASP A 2 27.18 -9.50 17.72
C ASP A 2 26.49 -8.95 16.46
N LEU A 3 25.45 -9.65 15.98
CA LEU A 3 24.64 -9.20 14.84
C LEU A 3 23.80 -7.95 15.17
N TRP A 4 23.34 -7.83 16.42
CA TRP A 4 22.61 -6.65 16.90
C TRP A 4 23.54 -5.43 17.06
N LEU A 5 24.74 -5.62 17.60
CA LEU A 5 25.74 -4.54 17.67
C LEU A 5 26.20 -4.09 16.29
N SER A 6 26.35 -5.01 15.33
CA SER A 6 26.75 -4.68 13.96
C SER A 6 25.66 -3.92 13.21
N SER A 7 24.40 -4.33 13.37
CA SER A 7 23.25 -3.62 12.81
C SER A 7 23.06 -2.23 13.44
N LEU A 8 23.17 -2.14 14.77
CA LEU A 8 23.05 -0.86 15.50
C LEU A 8 24.19 0.10 15.16
N LYS A 9 25.42 -0.40 15.01
CA LYS A 9 26.57 0.40 14.53
C LYS A 9 26.35 0.89 13.10
N SER A 10 25.88 0.02 12.20
CA SER A 10 25.59 0.44 10.82
C SER A 10 24.52 1.52 10.77
N LYS A 11 23.49 1.40 11.61
CA LYS A 11 22.40 2.37 11.69
C LYS A 11 22.84 3.70 12.29
N ALA A 12 23.63 3.67 13.36
CA ALA A 12 24.18 4.88 13.97
C ALA A 12 25.16 5.62 13.03
N ILE A 13 25.94 4.88 12.25
CA ILE A 13 26.85 5.46 11.24
C ILE A 13 26.06 6.00 10.04
N GLN A 14 25.03 5.29 9.58
CA GLN A 14 24.17 5.78 8.50
C GLN A 14 23.41 7.03 8.93
N ASP A 15 22.68 6.96 10.04
CA ASP A 15 21.80 8.03 10.53
C ASP A 15 22.60 9.23 11.08
N GLY A 16 23.78 8.99 11.68
CA GLY A 16 24.58 10.03 12.35
C GLY A 16 25.72 10.63 11.53
N LEU A 17 26.18 9.97 10.47
CA LEU A 17 27.31 10.43 9.65
C LEU A 17 26.97 10.46 8.16
N CYS A 18 26.42 9.38 7.63
CA CYS A 18 26.25 9.23 6.18
C CYS A 18 25.11 10.10 5.63
N PHE A 19 23.95 10.11 6.28
CA PHE A 19 22.82 10.96 5.87
C PHE A 19 23.10 12.46 6.03
N PRO A 20 23.65 12.95 7.17
CA PRO A 20 24.03 14.36 7.30
C PRO A 20 25.03 14.80 6.23
N LEU A 21 26.10 14.04 5.99
CA LEU A 21 27.07 14.36 4.93
C LEU A 21 26.43 14.34 3.53
N LEU A 22 25.52 13.40 3.25
CA LEU A 22 24.78 13.37 1.98
C LEU A 22 23.87 14.60 1.83
N ILE A 23 23.23 15.04 2.91
CA ILE A 23 22.38 16.24 2.92
C ILE A 23 23.23 17.48 2.68
N ASP A 24 24.33 17.66 3.42
CA ASP A 24 25.26 18.79 3.28
C ASP A 24 25.83 18.86 1.86
N ILE A 25 26.25 17.73 1.29
CA ILE A 25 26.75 17.66 -0.10
C ILE A 25 25.65 18.02 -1.11
N THR A 26 24.40 17.60 -0.88
CA THR A 26 23.29 18.00 -1.75
C THR A 26 22.94 19.49 -1.63
N GLU A 27 23.07 20.07 -0.44
CA GLU A 27 22.82 21.50 -0.20
C GLU A 27 23.92 22.38 -0.79
N GLU A 28 25.20 22.03 -0.57
CA GLU A 28 26.37 22.71 -1.17
C GLU A 28 26.38 22.62 -2.70
N ALA A 29 25.90 21.50 -3.25
CA ALA A 29 25.85 21.30 -4.69
C ALA A 29 24.58 21.90 -5.36
N GLU A 30 23.73 22.61 -4.60
CA GLU A 30 22.40 23.07 -5.03
C GLU A 30 21.55 21.96 -5.68
N LEU A 31 21.83 20.70 -5.32
CA LEU A 31 21.12 19.54 -5.80
C LEU A 31 19.79 19.49 -5.05
N HIS A 32 18.80 20.22 -5.58
CA HIS A 32 17.42 20.09 -5.15
C HIS A 32 17.09 18.61 -4.99
N VAL A 33 16.64 18.22 -3.79
CA VAL A 33 16.16 16.86 -3.52
C VAL A 33 15.28 16.47 -4.70
N PRO A 34 15.63 15.42 -5.46
CA PRO A 34 14.93 15.14 -6.70
C PRO A 34 13.46 15.02 -6.37
N ASN A 35 12.62 15.75 -7.11
CA ASN A 35 11.17 15.71 -6.96
C ASN A 35 10.73 14.24 -6.98
N CYS A 36 10.50 13.66 -5.81
CA CYS A 36 10.31 12.23 -5.64
C CYS A 36 8.95 11.99 -4.99
N PHE A 37 8.35 10.84 -5.28
CA PHE A 37 7.00 10.55 -4.82
C PHE A 37 6.83 10.66 -3.28
N SER A 38 7.91 10.40 -2.52
CA SER A 38 7.95 10.52 -1.06
C SER A 38 7.83 11.95 -0.54
N THR A 39 8.29 12.96 -1.29
CA THR A 39 8.23 14.38 -0.87
C THR A 39 6.88 15.03 -1.16
N LEU A 40 6.01 14.36 -1.93
CA LEU A 40 4.66 14.85 -2.17
C LEU A 40 3.82 14.87 -0.88
N PRO A 41 2.94 15.88 -0.69
CA PRO A 41 1.90 15.83 0.32
C PRO A 41 1.03 14.58 0.21
N ASP A 42 0.52 14.12 1.36
CA ASP A 42 -0.24 12.87 1.44
C ASP A 42 -1.54 12.92 0.62
N GLU A 43 -2.18 14.09 0.48
CA GLU A 43 -3.35 14.22 -0.41
C GLU A 43 -2.99 13.96 -1.88
N LEU A 44 -1.83 14.44 -2.34
CA LEU A 44 -1.39 14.22 -3.72
C LEU A 44 -1.00 12.76 -3.96
N LYS A 45 -0.30 12.15 -2.99
CA LYS A 45 0.02 10.73 -3.03
C LYS A 45 -1.25 9.89 -3.13
N LEU A 46 -2.26 10.16 -2.30
CA LEU A 46 -3.55 9.49 -2.34
C LEU A 46 -4.30 9.72 -3.67
N GLY A 47 -4.26 10.94 -4.20
CA GLY A 47 -4.85 11.25 -5.51
C GLY A 47 -4.22 10.46 -6.65
N ILE A 48 -2.92 10.24 -6.62
CA ILE A 48 -2.21 9.37 -7.58
C ILE A 48 -2.61 7.91 -7.35
N MET A 49 -2.60 7.44 -6.10
CA MET A 49 -2.98 6.07 -5.74
C MET A 49 -4.42 5.72 -6.14
N ALA A 50 -5.34 6.67 -6.06
CA ALA A 50 -6.74 6.50 -6.46
C ALA A 50 -6.91 6.22 -7.97
N ARG A 51 -5.99 6.73 -8.80
CA ARG A 51 -6.00 6.53 -10.26
C ARG A 51 -5.39 5.20 -10.68
N LEU A 52 -4.65 4.52 -9.80
CA LEU A 52 -4.04 3.23 -10.11
C LEU A 52 -5.08 2.10 -10.10
N PRO A 53 -5.01 1.11 -11.02
CA PRO A 53 -5.82 -0.09 -10.90
C PRO A 53 -5.45 -0.85 -9.61
N ALA A 54 -6.40 -1.63 -9.08
CA ALA A 54 -6.23 -2.29 -7.78
C ALA A 54 -4.97 -3.18 -7.68
N GLU A 55 -4.56 -3.82 -8.78
CA GLU A 55 -3.34 -4.63 -8.85
C GLU A 55 -2.07 -3.78 -8.71
N ALA A 56 -2.02 -2.63 -9.40
CA ALA A 56 -0.89 -1.70 -9.30
C ALA A 56 -0.83 -1.04 -7.92
N LEU A 57 -1.99 -0.74 -7.33
CA LEU A 57 -2.08 -0.24 -5.95
C LEU A 57 -1.50 -1.27 -4.95
N ALA A 58 -1.84 -2.55 -5.11
CA ALA A 58 -1.30 -3.60 -4.25
C ALA A 58 0.23 -3.71 -4.35
N ARG A 59 0.80 -3.60 -5.56
CA ARG A 59 2.27 -3.54 -5.74
C ARG A 59 2.87 -2.31 -5.06
N MET A 60 2.22 -1.16 -5.17
CA MET A 60 2.69 0.08 -4.57
C MET A 60 2.76 0.01 -3.03
N GLU A 61 1.80 -0.66 -2.38
CA GLU A 61 1.84 -0.89 -0.93
C GLU A 61 3.00 -1.79 -0.47
N CYS A 62 3.57 -2.58 -1.38
CA CYS A 62 4.71 -3.43 -1.08
C CYS A 62 6.05 -2.66 -1.11
N VAL A 63 6.09 -1.45 -1.68
CA VAL A 63 7.33 -0.67 -1.84
C VAL A 63 7.87 -0.19 -0.50
N CYS A 64 7.02 0.39 0.36
CA CYS A 64 7.44 0.81 1.70
C CYS A 64 6.27 0.87 2.70
N ALA A 65 6.60 0.86 3.99
CA ALA A 65 5.62 0.92 5.07
C ALA A 65 4.79 2.21 5.07
N GLY A 66 5.39 3.34 4.66
CA GLY A 66 4.71 4.62 4.53
C GLY A 66 3.53 4.56 3.56
N LEU A 67 3.75 4.01 2.35
CA LEU A 67 2.69 3.85 1.34
C LEU A 67 1.62 2.86 1.77
N ARG A 68 2.02 1.77 2.43
CA ARG A 68 1.08 0.79 2.99
C ARG A 68 0.16 1.41 4.05
N SER A 69 0.73 2.24 4.92
CA SER A 69 -0.01 2.94 5.97
C SER A 69 -0.95 3.99 5.37
N LEU A 70 -0.44 4.79 4.43
CA LEU A 70 -1.20 5.83 3.75
C LEU A 70 -2.42 5.28 3.00
N SER A 71 -2.24 4.18 2.28
CA SER A 71 -3.38 3.53 1.61
C SER A 71 -4.34 2.87 2.60
N ALA A 72 -3.85 2.33 3.73
CA ALA A 72 -4.69 1.74 4.75
C ALA A 72 -5.55 2.78 5.51
N SER A 73 -5.11 4.03 5.61
CA SER A 73 -5.88 5.10 6.25
C SER A 73 -7.02 5.62 5.36
N SER A 74 -6.93 5.44 4.05
CA SER A 74 -7.99 5.86 3.11
C SER A 74 -9.02 4.75 2.87
N ASN A 75 -10.08 4.73 3.67
CA ASN A 75 -11.15 3.74 3.49
C ASN A 75 -11.92 3.92 2.16
N GLN A 76 -12.10 5.18 1.73
CA GLN A 76 -12.77 5.52 0.47
C GLN A 76 -11.99 5.06 -0.76
N LEU A 77 -10.65 5.09 -0.71
CA LEU A 77 -9.81 4.52 -1.76
C LEU A 77 -10.16 3.04 -1.99
N TRP A 78 -10.22 2.26 -0.91
CA TRP A 78 -10.53 0.83 -1.00
C TRP A 78 -11.99 0.53 -1.37
N GLU A 79 -12.92 1.43 -1.05
CA GLU A 79 -14.30 1.34 -1.53
C GLU A 79 -14.37 1.45 -3.05
N ALA A 80 -13.70 2.47 -3.60
CA ALA A 80 -13.64 2.68 -5.04
C ALA A 80 -12.99 1.48 -5.75
N LYS A 81 -11.87 0.98 -5.22
CA LYS A 81 -11.17 -0.20 -5.78
C LYS A 81 -12.01 -1.47 -5.67
N TYR A 82 -12.78 -1.61 -4.60
CA TYR A 82 -13.72 -2.73 -4.46
C TYR A 82 -14.78 -2.69 -5.56
N CYS A 83 -15.40 -1.52 -5.77
CA CYS A 83 -16.43 -1.35 -6.79
C CYS A 83 -15.88 -1.54 -8.21
N GLU A 84 -14.64 -1.09 -8.46
CA GLU A 84 -13.92 -1.27 -9.73
C GLU A 84 -13.74 -2.76 -10.08
N VAL A 85 -13.32 -3.58 -9.12
CA VAL A 85 -12.96 -4.99 -9.36
C VAL A 85 -14.15 -5.96 -9.23
N PHE A 86 -15.07 -5.67 -8.31
CA PHE A 86 -16.14 -6.61 -7.93
C PHE A 86 -17.54 -6.09 -8.24
N GLY A 87 -17.68 -4.87 -8.77
CA GLY A 87 -18.96 -4.21 -9.01
C GLY A 87 -19.56 -3.57 -7.76
N LYS A 88 -20.65 -2.80 -7.96
CA LYS A 88 -21.38 -2.16 -6.86
C LYS A 88 -22.01 -3.22 -5.95
N VAL A 89 -21.81 -3.06 -4.64
CA VAL A 89 -22.58 -3.81 -3.65
C VAL A 89 -23.99 -3.23 -3.64
N VAL A 90 -24.93 -3.87 -4.32
CA VAL A 90 -26.35 -3.58 -4.11
C VAL A 90 -26.66 -4.07 -2.71
N VAL A 91 -26.65 -3.16 -1.74
CA VAL A 91 -27.13 -3.46 -0.39
C VAL A 91 -28.63 -3.57 -0.54
N ALA A 92 -29.13 -4.81 -0.66
CA ALA A 92 -30.54 -5.06 -0.49
C ALA A 92 -30.93 -4.47 0.88
N GLU A 93 -31.87 -3.55 0.87
CA GLU A 93 -32.44 -2.88 2.04
C GLU A 93 -33.13 -3.93 2.93
N ALA A 94 -32.34 -4.63 3.73
CA ALA A 94 -32.84 -5.43 4.85
C ALA A 94 -32.13 -4.92 6.10
N GLY A 95 -32.73 -3.88 6.68
CA GLY A 95 -32.65 -3.50 8.09
C GLY A 95 -31.34 -3.81 8.83
N SER A 96 -30.28 -3.06 8.57
CA SER A 96 -29.27 -2.76 9.58
C SER A 96 -28.51 -1.50 9.18
N SER A 97 -29.18 -0.36 9.34
CA SER A 97 -28.50 0.93 9.47
C SER A 97 -27.74 0.92 10.80
N SER A 98 -26.54 0.38 10.79
CA SER A 98 -25.54 0.78 11.78
C SER A 98 -24.30 1.23 11.00
N SER A 99 -23.93 2.47 11.29
CA SER A 99 -22.74 3.17 10.85
C SER A 99 -21.48 2.49 11.41
N VAL A 100 -21.26 1.23 11.07
CA VAL A 100 -19.97 0.57 11.26
C VAL A 100 -19.16 0.97 10.04
N GLU A 101 -18.10 1.76 10.24
CA GLU A 101 -17.10 2.02 9.20
C GLU A 101 -16.67 0.68 8.58
N LYS A 102 -17.19 0.40 7.39
CA LYS A 102 -16.86 -0.82 6.66
C LYS A 102 -15.41 -0.69 6.26
N ASN A 103 -14.51 -1.45 6.90
CA ASN A 103 -13.11 -1.52 6.49
C ASN A 103 -13.03 -2.18 5.09
N TRP A 104 -13.04 -1.35 4.06
CA TRP A 104 -13.13 -1.77 2.67
C TRP A 104 -11.87 -2.53 2.23
N LYS A 105 -10.71 -2.16 2.78
CA LYS A 105 -9.46 -2.89 2.54
C LYS A 105 -9.58 -4.36 2.97
N LYS A 106 -10.08 -4.63 4.18
CA LYS A 106 -10.34 -6.00 4.66
C LYS A 106 -11.37 -6.74 3.81
N ARG A 107 -12.39 -6.05 3.29
CA ARG A 107 -13.38 -6.68 2.39
C ARG A 107 -12.77 -7.03 1.03
N PHE A 108 -11.94 -6.14 0.50
CA PHE A 108 -11.22 -6.33 -0.75
C PHE A 108 -10.31 -7.55 -0.66
N THR A 109 -9.44 -7.62 0.35
CA THR A 109 -8.50 -8.74 0.52
C THR A 109 -9.22 -10.08 0.64
N ARG A 110 -10.24 -10.16 1.51
CA ARG A 110 -11.05 -11.39 1.67
C ARG A 110 -11.70 -11.85 0.36
N ARG A 111 -12.20 -10.92 -0.45
CA ARG A 111 -12.87 -11.26 -1.72
C ARG A 111 -11.86 -11.68 -2.78
N ALA A 112 -10.72 -10.99 -2.86
CA ALA A 112 -9.62 -11.33 -3.76
C ALA A 112 -9.04 -12.72 -3.45
N GLU A 113 -8.79 -13.02 -2.18
CA GLU A 113 -8.33 -14.33 -1.71
C GLU A 113 -9.29 -15.45 -2.10
N ARG A 114 -10.61 -15.26 -1.93
CA ARG A 114 -11.60 -16.24 -2.36
C ARG A 114 -11.57 -16.46 -3.86
N LYS A 115 -11.48 -15.38 -4.65
CA LYS A 115 -11.40 -15.48 -6.11
C LYS A 115 -10.17 -16.27 -6.54
N MET A 116 -9.02 -16.01 -5.92
CA MET A 116 -7.76 -16.73 -6.18
C MET A 116 -7.89 -18.22 -5.84
N LYS A 117 -8.41 -18.56 -4.65
CA LYS A 117 -8.60 -19.95 -4.23
C LYS A 117 -9.52 -20.73 -5.18
N LEU A 118 -10.59 -20.10 -5.65
CA LEU A 118 -11.51 -20.71 -6.62
C LEU A 118 -10.85 -20.93 -7.99
N ALA A 119 -10.03 -20.00 -8.46
CA ALA A 119 -9.30 -20.14 -9.72
C ALA A 119 -8.31 -21.33 -9.67
N ILE A 120 -7.54 -21.44 -8.57
CA ILE A 120 -6.61 -22.57 -8.37
C ILE A 120 -7.35 -23.91 -8.35
N GLU A 121 -8.47 -24.00 -7.64
CA GLU A 121 -9.24 -25.26 -7.55
C GLU A 121 -9.88 -25.63 -8.89
N GLN A 122 -10.29 -24.64 -9.70
CA GLN A 122 -10.79 -24.88 -11.06
C GLN A 122 -9.70 -25.40 -11.99
N GLU A 123 -8.51 -24.82 -11.95
CA GLU A 123 -7.34 -25.27 -12.72
C GLU A 123 -6.93 -26.70 -12.34
N ARG A 124 -6.93 -27.00 -11.03
CA ARG A 124 -6.64 -28.36 -10.53
C ARG A 124 -7.65 -29.40 -11.00
N ARG A 125 -8.92 -29.03 -11.22
CA ARG A 125 -9.94 -29.92 -11.79
C ARG A 125 -9.82 -30.07 -13.29
N ALA A 126 -9.44 -29.01 -14.00
CA ALA A 126 -9.26 -29.01 -15.44
C ALA A 126 -8.03 -29.82 -15.89
N GLY A 127 -6.95 -29.82 -15.11
CA GLY A 127 -5.75 -30.64 -15.40
C GLY A 127 -5.83 -32.12 -14.98
N VAL A 128 -6.98 -32.56 -14.45
CA VAL A 128 -7.24 -33.96 -14.07
C VAL A 128 -8.20 -34.64 -15.07
N GLN A 129 -8.72 -33.89 -16.06
CA GLN A 129 -9.48 -34.42 -17.21
C GLN A 129 -8.58 -34.51 -18.45
#